data_AF-A0A7J2YM81-F1
#
_entry.id   AF-A0A7J2YM81-F1
#
_cell.length_a   1.000
_cell.length_b   1.000
_cell.length_c   1.000
_cell.angle_alpha   90.00
_cell.angle_beta   90.00
_cell.angle_gamma   90.00
#
_symmetry.space_group_name_H-M   'P 1'
#
loop_
_entity.id
_entity.type
_entity.pdbx_description
1 polymer ?
#
loop_
_entity_poly.entity_id
_entity_poly.type
_entity_poly.pdbx_seq_one_letter_code
_entity_poly.pdbx_strand_id
1 'polypeptide(L)' 'MPTPFRALAELGEKLEATTKRLAMIDFVADFLKNLELREVEPAISMLMGRAFPKWSSRTLEISWATLSDIIKR' A
#
# COMPACT_ATOMS: atom_id res chain seq x y z
N MET A 1 15.16 8.90 -6.76
CA MET A 1 13.91 9.69 -6.90
C MET A 1 12.85 8.92 -6.15
N PRO A 2 11.94 9.57 -5.40
CA PRO A 2 10.92 8.84 -4.64
C PRO A 2 10.06 7.99 -5.57
N THR A 3 9.73 6.79 -5.13
CA THR A 3 8.88 5.87 -5.88
C THR A 3 7.50 6.50 -6.09
N PRO A 4 6.99 6.63 -7.34
CA PRO A 4 5.66 7.19 -7.55
C PRO A 4 4.59 6.33 -6.88
N PHE A 5 3.62 6.96 -6.21
CA PHE A 5 2.51 6.25 -5.58
C PHE A 5 1.73 5.35 -6.56
N ARG A 6 1.70 5.73 -7.85
CA ARG A 6 1.14 4.91 -8.94
C ARG A 6 1.70 3.48 -8.94
N ALA A 7 3.00 3.29 -8.69
CA ALA A 7 3.61 1.96 -8.71
C ALA A 7 3.04 1.04 -7.62
N LEU A 8 2.73 1.59 -6.43
CA LEU A 8 2.06 0.87 -5.36
C LEU A 8 0.61 0.52 -5.74
N ALA A 9 -0.12 1.46 -6.34
CA ALA A 9 -1.51 1.24 -6.77
C ALA A 9 -1.60 0.14 -7.84
N GLU A 10 -0.73 0.20 -8.86
CA GLU A 10 -0.64 -0.82 -9.92
C GLU A 10 -0.25 -2.20 -9.37
N LEU A 11 0.60 -2.26 -8.33
CA LEU A 11 0.86 -3.52 -7.63
C LEU A 11 -0.41 -4.05 -6.96
N GLY A 12 -1.18 -3.20 -6.28
CA GLY A 12 -2.46 -3.57 -5.66
C GLY A 12 -3.43 -4.20 -6.67
N GLU A 13 -3.61 -3.56 -7.83
CA GLU A 13 -4.46 -4.08 -8.92
C GLU A 13 -3.96 -5.43 -9.46
N LYS A 14 -2.65 -5.59 -9.64
CA LYS A 14 -2.04 -6.87 -10.07
C LYS A 14 -2.26 -7.99 -9.06
N LEU A 15 -2.16 -7.67 -7.76
CA LEU A 15 -2.39 -8.64 -6.69
C LEU A 15 -3.86 -9.07 -6.65
N GLU A 16 -4.79 -8.13 -6.76
CA GLU A 16 -6.23 -8.41 -6.81
C GLU A 16 -6.60 -9.29 -8.01
N ALA A 17 -6.02 -9.02 -9.18
CA ALA A 17 -6.28 -9.79 -10.40
C ALA A 17 -5.64 -11.19 -10.43
N THR A 18 -4.78 -11.52 -9.46
CA THR A 18 -4.02 -12.78 -9.44
C THR A 18 -4.61 -13.73 -8.39
N THR A 19 -4.57 -15.04 -8.64
CA THR A 19 -4.95 -16.07 -7.64
C THR A 19 -3.77 -16.97 -7.24
N LYS A 20 -2.70 -16.98 -8.04
CA LYS A 20 -1.50 -17.78 -7.80
C LYS A 20 -0.62 -17.11 -6.74
N ARG A 21 -0.55 -17.73 -5.55
CA ARG A 21 0.24 -17.23 -4.42
C ARG A 21 1.71 -16.98 -4.76
N LEU A 22 2.36 -17.87 -5.51
CA LEU A 22 3.78 -17.70 -5.87
C LEU A 22 4.00 -16.47 -6.76
N ALA A 23 3.12 -16.23 -7.73
CA ALA A 23 3.18 -15.05 -8.58
C ALA A 23 2.99 -13.75 -7.77
N MET A 24 2.06 -13.74 -6.80
CA MET A 24 1.91 -12.61 -5.88
C MET A 24 3.19 -12.33 -5.08
N ILE A 25 3.85 -13.38 -4.57
CA ILE A 25 5.11 -13.26 -3.84
C ILE A 25 6.18 -12.63 -4.73
N ASP A 26 6.30 -13.09 -5.98
CA ASP A 26 7.27 -12.56 -6.94
C ASP A 26 7.02 -11.07 -7.24
N PHE A 27 5.75 -10.69 -7.47
CA PHE A 27 5.38 -9.29 -7.72
C PHE A 27 5.73 -8.36 -6.55
N VAL A 28 5.43 -8.79 -5.32
CA VAL A 28 5.76 -8.02 -4.12
C VAL A 28 7.28 -7.97 -3.92
N ALA A 29 7.99 -9.08 -4.09
CA ALA A 29 9.44 -9.14 -3.93
C ALA A 29 10.14 -8.20 -4.91
N ASP A 30 9.73 -8.20 -6.18
CA ASP A 30 10.31 -7.34 -7.20
C ASP A 30 9.99 -5.87 -6.97
N PHE A 31 8.78 -5.54 -6.49
CA PHE A 31 8.46 -4.19 -6.05
C PHE A 31 9.37 -3.73 -4.89
N LEU A 32 9.52 -4.53 -3.84
CA LEU A 32 10.31 -4.19 -2.66
C LEU A 32 11.81 -4.00 -2.98
N LYS A 33 12.37 -4.79 -3.91
CA LYS A 33 13.78 -4.64 -4.35
C LYS A 33 14.07 -3.28 -5.01
N ASN A 34 13.05 -2.63 -5.54
CA ASN A 34 13.18 -1.34 -6.24
C ASN A 34 12.91 -0.13 -5.34
N LEU A 35 12.49 -0.35 -4.08
CA LEU A 35 12.26 0.73 -3.13
C LEU A 35 13.55 1.21 -2.48
N GLU A 36 13.61 2.50 -2.14
CA GLU A 36 14.61 2.99 -1.21
C GLU A 36 14.32 2.44 0.20
N LEU A 37 15.35 2.21 1.02
CA LEU A 37 15.21 1.57 2.35
C LEU A 37 14.16 2.26 3.24
N ARG A 38 14.05 3.59 3.16
CA ARG A 38 13.08 4.39 3.92
C ARG A 38 11.63 4.22 3.45
N GLU A 39 11.43 3.76 2.22
CA GLU A 39 10.11 3.56 1.62
C GLU A 39 9.54 2.17 1.94
N VAL A 40 10.37 1.22 2.34
CA VAL A 40 9.97 -0.18 2.60
C VAL A 40 8.91 -0.28 3.69
N GLU A 41 9.14 0.34 4.86
CA GLU A 41 8.17 0.32 5.96
C GLU A 41 6.81 0.92 5.56
N PRO A 42 6.73 2.17 5.07
CA PRO A 42 5.43 2.74 4.72
C PRO A 42 4.74 1.98 3.58
N ALA A 43 5.47 1.49 2.59
CA ALA A 43 4.89 0.71 1.51
C ALA A 43 4.27 -0.61 2.00
N ILE A 44 4.95 -1.33 2.91
CA ILE A 44 4.41 -2.55 3.52
C ILE A 44 3.18 -2.24 4.38
N SER A 45 3.24 -1.19 5.20
CA SER A 45 2.10 -0.75 6.01
C SER A 45 0.87 -0.47 5.14
N MET A 46 1.04 0.26 4.02
CA MET A 46 -0.03 0.55 3.08
C MET A 46 -0.57 -0.68 2.35
N LEU A 47 0.30 -1.60 1.89
CA LEU A 47 -0.12 -2.87 1.27
C LEU A 47 -0.97 -3.73 2.22
N MET A 48 -0.68 -3.65 3.52
CA MET A 48 -1.44 -4.33 4.56
C MET A 48 -2.72 -3.58 4.99
N GLY A 49 -3.07 -2.49 4.30
CA GLY A 49 -4.24 -1.66 4.60
C GLY A 49 -4.10 -0.81 5.86
N ARG A 50 -2.87 -0.46 6.26
CA ARG A 50 -2.58 0.29 7.49
C ARG A 50 -2.01 1.66 7.17
N ALA A 51 -2.54 2.69 7.82
CA ALA A 51 -2.01 4.05 7.72
C ALA A 51 -0.70 4.23 8.53
N PHE A 52 -0.48 3.39 9.54
CA PHE A 52 0.68 3.44 10.42
C PHE A 52 1.26 2.04 10.66
N PRO A 53 2.56 1.94 11.02
CA PRO A 53 3.18 0.67 11.38
C PRO A 53 2.45 -0.04 12.52
N LYS A 54 2.53 -1.38 12.54
CA LYS A 54 1.85 -2.24 13.53
C LYS A 54 2.16 -1.91 14.99
N TRP A 55 3.36 -1.41 15.28
CA TRP A 55 3.78 -1.06 16.63
C TRP A 55 3.28 0.32 17.08
N SER A 56 2.73 1.12 16.17
CA SER A 56 2.18 2.43 16.49
C SER A 56 0.78 2.30 17.11
N SER A 57 0.54 3.03 18.20
CA SER A 57 -0.78 3.18 18.81
C SER A 57 -1.66 4.22 18.09
N ARG A 58 -1.17 4.81 17.00
CA ARG A 58 -1.88 5.86 16.27
C ARG A 58 -3.00 5.28 15.42
N THR A 59 -4.12 5.97 15.41
CA THR A 59 -5.24 5.73 14.51
C THR A 59 -5.38 6.93 13.57
N LEU A 60 -5.82 6.69 12.33
CA LEU A 60 -6.01 7.77 11.37
C LEU A 60 -7.21 8.66 11.75
N GLU A 61 -8.16 8.12 12.54
CA GLU A 61 -9.38 8.81 13.02
C GLU A 61 -10.22 9.40 11.87
N ILE A 62 -10.29 8.67 10.75
CA ILE A 62 -11.09 9.05 9.58
C ILE A 62 -12.23 8.06 9.41
N SER A 63 -13.45 8.58 9.44
CA SER A 63 -14.68 7.82 9.18
C SER A 63 -15.04 7.83 7.69
N TRP A 64 -15.95 6.93 7.30
CA TRP A 64 -16.53 6.94 5.95
C TRP A 64 -17.28 8.24 5.64
N ALA A 65 -17.90 8.89 6.63
CA ALA A 65 -18.58 10.17 6.43
C ALA A 65 -17.60 11.24 5.92
N THR A 66 -16.44 11.36 6.58
CA THR A 66 -15.36 12.27 6.17
C THR A 66 -14.86 11.98 4.76
N LEU A 67 -14.63 10.71 4.41
CA LEU A 67 -14.22 10.32 3.05
C LEU A 67 -15.29 10.65 2.02
N SER A 68 -16.56 10.36 2.32
CA SER A 68 -17.67 10.62 1.41
C SER A 68 -17.86 12.10 1.11
N ASP A 69 -17.54 12.99 2.05
CA ASP A 69 -17.62 14.43 1.83
C ASP A 69 -16.48 14.96 0.96
N ILE A 70 -15.29 14.36 1.05
CA ILE A 70 -14.11 14.75 0.26
C ILE A 70 -14.14 14.17 -1.15
N ILE A 71 -14.62 12.93 -1.31
CA ILE A 71 -14.63 12.20 -2.59
C ILE A 71 -15.76 12.69 -3.52
N LYS A 72 -16.75 13.45 -3.01
CA LYS A 72 -17.79 14.09 -3.82
C LYS A 72 -17.17 15.02 -4.85
N ARG A 73 -17.09 14.51 -6.09
CA ARG A 73 -17.11 15.27 -7.33
C ARG A 73 -18.55 15.50 -7.74
#